data_AF-A0A5C0B7H1-F1
#
_entry.id   AF-A0A5C0B7H1-F1
#
_cell.length_a   1.000
_cell.length_b   1.000
_cell.length_c   1.000
_cell.angle_alpha   90.00
_cell.angle_beta   90.00
_cell.angle_gamma   90.00
#
_symmetry.space_group_name_H-M   'P 1'
#
loop_
_entity.id
_entity.type
_entity.pdbx_description
1 polymer ?
#
loop_
_entity_poly.entity_id
_entity_poly.type
_entity_poly.pdbx_seq_one_letter_code
_entity_poly.pdbx_strand_id
1 'polypeptide(L)'
;PFGGMVKGAHRAVLRKLKRMSPQAVEDDFAARLSAAVEYPRQVGNIYAGTVFLALASTIDNAVIDRERRVGIFSYGTGCSSEFF
;
A
#
# COMPACT_ATOMS: atom_id res chain seq x y z
N PRO A 1 2.18 2.35 -8.98
CA PRO A 1 1.72 3.07 -10.20
C PRO A 1 0.63 4.12 -9.92
N PHE A 2 -0.51 3.74 -9.34
CA PHE A 2 -1.56 4.68 -8.92
C PHE A 2 -2.48 4.03 -7.86
N GLY A 3 -3.17 4.85 -7.07
CA GLY A 3 -3.94 4.40 -5.89
C GLY A 3 -5.01 3.36 -6.18
N GLY A 4 -5.72 3.48 -7.32
CA GLY A 4 -6.76 2.51 -7.71
C GLY A 4 -6.23 1.08 -7.90
N MET A 5 -5.04 0.94 -8.48
CA MET A 5 -4.39 -0.36 -8.64
C MET A 5 -3.95 -0.95 -7.30
N VAL A 6 -3.42 -0.12 -6.40
CA VAL A 6 -3.02 -0.54 -5.05
C VAL A 6 -4.22 -1.04 -4.25
N LYS A 7 -5.34 -0.31 -4.29
CA LYS A 7 -6.60 -0.73 -3.66
C LYS A 7 -7.12 -2.04 -4.22
N GLY A 8 -7.06 -2.22 -5.54
CA GLY A 8 -7.41 -3.47 -6.21
C GLY A 8 -6.55 -4.66 -5.76
N ALA A 9 -5.23 -4.47 -5.69
CA ALA A 9 -4.27 -5.50 -5.27
C ALA A 9 -4.46 -5.89 -3.80
N HIS A 10 -4.60 -4.91 -2.90
CA HIS A 10 -4.89 -5.13 -1.48
C HIS A 10 -6.18 -5.95 -1.28
N ARG A 11 -7.27 -5.57 -1.96
CA ARG A 11 -8.53 -6.33 -1.94
C ARG A 11 -8.36 -7.76 -2.45
N ALA A 12 -7.63 -7.96 -3.54
CA ALA A 12 -7.39 -9.30 -4.09
C ALA A 12 -6.64 -10.19 -3.08
N VAL A 13 -5.60 -9.66 -2.43
CA VAL A 13 -4.81 -10.38 -1.42
C VAL A 13 -5.66 -10.76 -0.22
N LEU A 14 -6.41 -9.81 0.37
CA LEU A 14 -7.20 -10.09 1.56
C LEU A 14 -8.37 -11.05 1.29
N ARG A 15 -9.02 -10.95 0.14
CA ARG A 15 -10.06 -11.93 -0.24
C ARG A 15 -9.47 -13.32 -0.47
N LYS A 16 -8.29 -13.43 -1.09
CA LYS A 16 -7.65 -14.71 -1.39
C LYS A 16 -7.07 -15.39 -0.14
N LEU A 17 -6.35 -14.64 0.70
CA LEU A 17 -5.59 -15.20 1.82
C LEU A 17 -6.35 -15.18 3.15
N LYS A 18 -7.24 -14.20 3.35
CA LYS A 18 -7.97 -14.00 4.61
C LYS A 18 -9.48 -14.20 4.48
N ARG A 19 -10.01 -14.35 3.26
CA ARG A 19 -11.44 -14.53 2.96
C ARG A 19 -12.33 -13.44 3.59
N MET A 20 -11.79 -12.22 3.68
CA MET A 20 -12.49 -11.08 4.28
C MET A 20 -13.70 -10.65 3.43
N SER A 21 -14.73 -10.13 4.10
CA SER A 21 -15.89 -9.53 3.46
C SER A 21 -15.51 -8.22 2.74
N PRO A 22 -16.29 -7.76 1.75
CA PRO A 22 -16.03 -6.50 1.07
C PRO A 22 -15.86 -5.31 2.04
N GLN A 23 -16.75 -5.19 3.03
CA GLN A 23 -16.68 -4.10 4.02
C GLN A 23 -15.39 -4.16 4.85
N ALA A 24 -15.03 -5.35 5.36
CA ALA A 24 -13.83 -5.51 6.16
C ALA A 24 -12.54 -5.19 5.38
N VAL A 25 -12.52 -5.42 4.06
CA VAL A 25 -11.40 -5.02 3.19
C VAL A 25 -11.31 -3.50 3.08
N GLU A 26 -12.45 -2.82 2.92
CA GLU A 26 -12.47 -1.36 2.83
C GLU A 26 -12.00 -0.72 4.15
N ASP A 27 -12.47 -1.24 5.28
CA ASP A 27 -12.05 -0.78 6.61
C ASP A 27 -10.54 -1.00 6.83
N ASP A 28 -10.01 -2.17 6.42
CA ASP A 28 -8.57 -2.46 6.52
C ASP A 28 -7.73 -1.57 5.59
N PHE A 29 -8.22 -1.28 4.38
CA PHE A 29 -7.56 -0.33 3.48
C PHE A 29 -7.51 1.05 4.12
N ALA A 30 -8.64 1.51 4.68
CA ALA A 30 -8.74 2.80 5.34
C ALA A 30 -7.73 2.91 6.50
N ALA A 31 -7.62 1.86 7.31
CA ALA A 31 -6.75 1.82 8.48
C ALA A 31 -5.25 1.68 8.14
N ARG A 32 -4.87 0.92 7.11
CA ARG A 32 -3.46 0.54 6.87
C ARG A 32 -2.81 1.16 5.64
N LEU A 33 -3.59 1.61 4.65
CA LEU A 33 -3.05 2.06 3.35
C LEU A 33 -3.44 3.48 2.96
N SER A 34 -4.41 4.12 3.63
CA SER A 34 -4.76 5.53 3.34
C SER A 34 -3.53 6.44 3.43
N ALA A 35 -2.79 6.36 4.55
CA ALA A 35 -1.59 7.15 4.76
C ALA A 35 -0.51 6.88 3.69
N ALA A 36 -0.40 5.65 3.19
CA ALA A 36 0.62 5.26 2.21
C ALA A 36 0.38 5.85 0.81
N VAL A 37 -0.87 6.20 0.48
CA VAL A 37 -1.23 6.67 -0.87
C VAL A 37 -1.28 8.20 -0.99
N GLU A 38 -1.13 8.95 0.09
CA GLU A 38 -1.24 10.42 0.06
C GLU A 38 -0.21 11.08 -0.86
N TYR A 39 1.09 10.81 -0.69
CA TYR A 39 2.11 11.39 -1.57
C TYR A 39 2.08 10.82 -3.00
N PRO A 40 1.93 9.50 -3.23
CA PRO A 40 1.75 8.98 -4.59
C PRO A 40 0.54 9.56 -5.33
N ARG A 41 -0.54 9.97 -4.63
CA ARG A 41 -1.69 10.64 -5.25
C ARG A 41 -1.35 12.05 -5.75
N GLN A 42 -0.43 12.75 -5.09
CA GLN A 42 -0.02 14.10 -5.44
C GLN A 42 1.06 14.12 -6.52
N VAL A 43 2.00 13.16 -6.48
CA VAL A 43 3.18 13.13 -7.36
C VAL A 43 2.96 12.26 -8.61
N GLY A 44 2.14 11.22 -8.50
CA GLY A 44 1.99 10.22 -9.55
C GLY A 44 3.08 9.14 -9.53
N ASN A 45 3.21 8.43 -10.65
CA ASN A 45 4.13 7.29 -10.76
C ASN A 45 5.56 7.72 -11.03
N ILE A 46 6.47 7.46 -10.10
CA ILE A 46 7.91 7.73 -10.23
C ILE A 46 8.73 6.43 -10.31
N TYR A 47 8.15 5.39 -10.92
CA TYR A 47 8.76 4.07 -11.11
C TYR A 47 9.21 3.45 -9.78
N ALA A 48 10.47 2.99 -9.70
CA ALA A 48 11.05 2.37 -8.53
C ALA A 48 10.99 3.27 -7.29
N GLY A 49 10.99 4.60 -7.46
CA GLY A 49 10.85 5.53 -6.34
C GLY A 49 9.46 5.49 -5.68
N THR A 50 8.44 4.97 -6.35
CA THR A 50 7.04 5.05 -5.86
C THR A 50 6.85 4.25 -4.57
N VAL A 51 7.59 3.15 -4.41
CA VAL A 51 7.50 2.33 -3.19
C VAL A 51 8.08 3.07 -1.98
N PHE A 52 9.19 3.80 -2.17
CA PHE A 52 9.80 4.63 -1.14
C PHE A 52 8.98 5.88 -0.86
N LEU A 53 8.36 6.47 -1.88
CA LEU A 53 7.41 7.58 -1.70
C LEU A 53 6.19 7.15 -0.87
N ALA A 54 5.67 5.94 -1.11
CA ALA A 54 4.57 5.38 -0.31
C ALA A 54 5.00 5.07 1.13
N LEU A 55 6.24 4.62 1.34
CA LEU A 55 6.81 4.43 2.68
C LEU A 55 6.95 5.77 3.42
N ALA A 56 7.53 6.80 2.78
CA ALA A 56 7.62 8.13 3.35
C ALA A 56 6.23 8.69 3.69
N SER A 57 5.27 8.55 2.78
CA SER A 57 3.87 8.93 3.01
C SER A 57 3.27 8.21 4.21
N THR A 58 3.59 6.92 4.39
CA THR A 58 3.15 6.15 5.56
C THR A 58 3.74 6.71 6.85
N ILE A 59 5.04 7.00 6.87
CA ILE A 59 5.73 7.52 8.06
C ILE A 59 5.17 8.88 8.47
N ASP A 60 4.91 9.77 7.51
CA ASP A 60 4.48 11.14 7.79
C ASP A 60 2.98 11.25 8.13
N ASN A 61 2.13 10.36 7.60
CA ASN A 61 0.67 10.51 7.68
C ASN A 61 -0.03 9.44 8.55
N ALA A 62 0.66 8.37 8.97
CA ALA A 62 0.07 7.38 9.85
C ALA A 62 0.11 7.81 11.32
N VAL A 63 -0.89 7.40 12.09
CA VAL A 63 -0.84 7.52 13.55
C VAL A 63 0.07 6.43 14.11
N ILE A 64 1.28 6.81 14.53
CA ILE A 64 2.30 5.91 15.08
C ILE A 64 2.47 6.22 16.57
N ASP A 65 1.72 5.49 17.40
CA ASP A 65 1.72 5.58 18.87
C ASP A 65 2.79 4.71 19.54
N ARG A 66 3.36 3.77 18.79
CA ARG A 66 4.40 2.82 19.20
C ARG A 66 5.09 2.26 17.97
N GLU A 67 6.13 1.46 18.17
CA GLU A 67 6.79 0.72 17.09
C GLU A 67 5.77 -0.10 16.27
N ARG A 68 5.80 0.08 14.94
CA ARG A 68 4.92 -0.62 14.00
C ARG A 68 5.76 -1.30 12.92
N ARG A 69 5.32 -2.47 12.48
CA ARG A 69 5.88 -3.16 11.31
C ARG A 69 5.17 -2.70 10.05
N VAL A 70 5.95 -2.36 9.02
CA VAL A 70 5.46 -2.06 7.67
C VAL A 70 5.91 -3.19 6.76
N GLY A 71 5.01 -3.66 5.90
CA GLY A 71 5.34 -4.59 4.82
C GLY A 71 5.36 -3.86 3.49
N ILE A 72 6.42 -4.05 2.72
CA ILE A 72 6.68 -3.37 1.46
C ILE A 72 6.64 -4.39 0.33
N PHE A 73 5.81 -4.12 -0.68
CA PHE A 73 5.79 -4.91 -1.91
C PHE A 73 6.35 -4.07 -3.05
N SER A 74 7.47 -4.51 -3.60
CA SER A 74 8.13 -3.90 -4.76
C SER A 74 7.91 -4.77 -6.00
N TYR A 75 7.64 -4.12 -7.14
CA TYR A 75 7.42 -4.78 -8.42
C TYR A 75 7.99 -3.93 -9.56
N GLY A 76 8.69 -4.58 -10.48
CA GLY A 76 9.17 -3.98 -11.74
C GLY A 76 8.90 -4.89 -12.94
N THR A 77 8.50 -4.29 -14.06
CA THR A 77 8.25 -5.00 -15.33
C THR A 77 9.54 -5.65 -15.86
N GLY A 78 9.45 -6.89 -16.37
CA GLY A 78 10.60 -7.66 -16.87
C GLY A 78 10.65 -9.16 -16.51
N CYS A 79 10.18 -9.67 -15.37
CA CYS A 79 9.78 -9.00 -14.13
C CYS A 79 10.51 -9.57 -12.91
N SER A 80 10.67 -8.73 -11.89
CA SER A 80 11.07 -9.16 -10.55
C SER A 80 10.18 -8.46 -9.52
N SER A 81 9.98 -9.11 -8.39
CA SER A 81 9.19 -8.59 -7.28
C SER A 81 9.74 -9.11 -5.96
N GLU A 82 9.60 -8.30 -4.92
CA GLU A 82 10.03 -8.65 -3.57
C GLU A 82 9.03 -8.13 -2.55
N PHE A 83 8.84 -8.91 -1.49
CA PHE A 83 8.10 -8.49 -0.31
C PHE A 83 9.04 -8.54 0.90
N PHE A 84 9.17 -7.42 1.61
CA PHE A 84 10.04 -7.28 2.78
C PHE A 84 9.40 -6.43 3.88
#